data_AF-A0A7J7TMG6-F1
#
_entry.id   AF-A0A7J7TMG6-F1
#
_cell.length_a   1.000
_cell.length_b   1.000
_cell.length_c   1.000
_cell.angle_alpha   90.00
_cell.angle_beta   90.00
_cell.angle_gamma   90.00
#
_symmetry.space_group_name_H-M   'P 1'
#
loop_
_entity.id
_entity.type
_entity.pdbx_description
1 polymer ?
#
loop_
_entity_poly.entity_id
_entity_poly.type
_entity_poly.pdbx_seq_one_letter_code
_entity_poly.pdbx_strand_id
1 'polypeptide(L)'
;MFTQQATARSQEPGGRTKSSSPRQIPVVGVVTEDEDAQGALKPMDLNGVIKLLEETDKGDLEGKQLKSVKKLMQYYQNGLPLRDLAQIFKILKLCAGKIEHQPHFIESVYNILKVCSLPFLKKKVSDEITYAEDTANSIALLGDLMKVPSSELRIQICKCIVDFYHAEPPKKHITGYQPASSSYKIQMAEVGGLATSMVQSLAWLENQLVEKLWVLKALQHLSTSGL
;
A
#
# COMPACT_ATOMS: atom_id res chain seq x y z
N MET A 1 -79.32 29.29 21.09
CA MET A 1 -80.04 30.35 20.35
C MET A 1 -79.07 30.94 19.33
N PHE A 2 -79.49 31.04 18.05
CA PHE A 2 -79.02 31.95 16.98
C PHE A 2 -77.50 32.22 16.78
N THR A 3 -76.86 32.24 15.61
CA THR A 3 -77.03 31.82 14.20
C THR A 3 -75.79 32.37 13.45
N GLN A 4 -75.36 31.74 12.35
CA GLN A 4 -74.83 32.27 11.04
C GLN A 4 -74.17 33.69 10.92
N GLN A 5 -73.34 34.05 9.92
CA GLN A 5 -72.46 33.38 8.91
C GLN A 5 -71.79 34.51 8.03
N ALA A 6 -70.68 34.22 7.34
CA ALA A 6 -70.25 34.81 6.04
C ALA A 6 -69.53 36.21 5.92
N THR A 7 -68.29 36.13 5.38
CA THR A 7 -67.68 36.87 4.23
C THR A 7 -67.47 38.41 4.16
N ALA A 8 -66.20 38.81 4.34
CA ALA A 8 -65.28 39.48 3.39
C ALA A 8 -65.71 40.61 2.42
N ARG A 9 -65.04 41.78 2.57
CA ARG A 9 -64.48 42.74 1.55
C ARG A 9 -63.79 43.92 2.30
N SER A 10 -62.89 44.77 1.76
CA SER A 10 -62.16 44.79 0.48
C SER A 10 -60.85 45.63 0.54
N GLN A 11 -59.78 45.15 -0.10
CA GLN A 11 -58.89 45.86 -1.07
C GLN A 11 -57.93 47.01 -0.63
N GLU A 12 -56.65 46.85 -1.04
CA GLU A 12 -55.46 47.74 -0.99
C GLU A 12 -55.56 49.00 -1.92
N PRO A 13 -54.54 49.92 -2.09
CA PRO A 13 -53.11 49.88 -1.69
C PRO A 13 -52.44 51.21 -1.21
N GLY A 14 -51.14 51.13 -0.82
CA GLY A 14 -50.25 52.31 -0.83
C GLY A 14 -48.84 52.12 -0.21
N GLY A 15 -47.78 52.33 -0.99
CA GLY A 15 -46.45 52.72 -0.46
C GLY A 15 -45.29 51.70 -0.52
N ARG A 16 -44.74 51.44 -1.72
CA ARG A 16 -43.35 50.95 -1.85
C ARG A 16 -42.36 52.12 -1.73
N THR A 17 -41.31 52.01 -0.92
CA THR A 17 -39.89 52.05 -1.37
C THR A 17 -38.86 51.93 -0.23
N LYS A 18 -38.13 50.81 -0.25
CA LYS A 18 -36.66 50.69 -0.19
C LYS A 18 -35.83 51.86 0.35
N SER A 19 -35.02 51.57 1.38
CA SER A 19 -33.59 51.93 1.38
C SER A 19 -32.77 50.83 2.07
N SER A 20 -31.69 50.40 1.43
CA SER A 20 -30.86 49.27 1.86
C SER A 20 -29.52 49.75 2.40
N SER A 21 -29.23 49.50 3.68
CA SER A 21 -27.86 49.54 4.19
C SER A 21 -27.21 48.16 4.02
N PRO A 22 -26.15 48.02 3.21
CA PRO A 22 -25.41 46.77 3.16
C PRO A 22 -24.63 46.60 4.47
N ARG A 23 -24.98 45.61 5.28
CA ARG A 23 -24.10 45.16 6.36
C ARG A 23 -22.84 44.59 5.71
N GLN A 24 -21.70 45.25 5.91
CA GLN A 24 -20.41 44.69 5.53
C GLN A 24 -20.19 43.42 6.36
N ILE A 25 -20.30 42.27 5.69
CA ILE A 25 -19.85 40.99 6.22
C ILE A 25 -18.32 41.08 6.24
N PRO A 26 -17.63 40.81 7.37
CA PRO A 26 -16.19 40.68 7.36
C PRO A 26 -15.83 39.52 6.43
N VAL A 27 -15.22 39.83 5.29
CA VAL A 27 -14.59 38.82 4.46
C VAL A 27 -13.40 38.32 5.27
N VAL A 28 -13.58 37.21 5.98
CA VAL A 28 -12.47 36.40 6.46
C VAL A 28 -11.74 35.98 5.19
N GLY A 29 -10.65 36.67 4.89
CA GLY A 29 -9.73 36.23 3.87
C GLY A 29 -9.29 34.84 4.27
N VAL A 30 -9.70 33.84 3.49
CA VAL A 30 -9.04 32.54 3.52
C VAL A 30 -7.67 32.79 2.91
N VAL A 31 -6.77 33.28 3.77
CA VAL A 31 -5.37 32.90 3.70
C VAL A 31 -5.44 31.38 3.77
N THR A 32 -5.30 30.72 2.63
CA THR A 32 -4.77 29.36 2.63
C THR A 32 -3.35 29.51 3.13
N GLU A 33 -3.21 29.54 4.46
CA GLU A 33 -1.96 29.27 5.13
C GLU A 33 -1.43 27.98 4.51
N ASP A 34 -0.14 27.95 4.15
CA ASP A 34 0.48 26.79 3.55
C ASP A 34 0.05 25.54 4.33
N GLU A 35 -0.67 24.63 3.67
CA GLU A 35 -0.78 23.26 4.17
C GLU A 35 0.62 22.66 4.05
N ASP A 36 1.44 22.94 5.06
CA ASP A 36 2.67 22.23 5.37
C ASP A 36 2.29 20.77 5.47
N ALA A 37 2.46 20.05 4.36
CA ALA A 37 1.78 18.80 4.07
C ALA A 37 2.33 17.63 4.90
N GLN A 38 2.00 17.64 6.19
CA GLN A 38 2.28 16.58 7.13
C GLN A 38 1.53 15.32 6.69
N GLY A 39 2.26 14.39 6.09
CA GLY A 39 1.77 13.04 5.79
C GLY A 39 1.30 12.77 4.36
N ALA A 40 1.46 13.67 3.39
CA ALA A 40 1.12 13.36 1.99
C ALA A 40 2.26 12.58 1.28
N LEU A 41 1.96 11.36 0.79
CA LEU A 41 2.89 10.55 -0.03
C LEU A 41 3.09 11.18 -1.44
N LYS A 42 4.18 11.93 -1.60
CA LYS A 42 4.62 12.57 -2.87
C LYS A 42 5.03 11.52 -3.92
N PRO A 43 4.63 11.62 -5.20
CA PRO A 43 4.99 10.64 -6.22
C PRO A 43 6.50 10.34 -6.27
N MET A 44 6.87 9.07 -6.11
CA MET A 44 8.24 8.56 -6.26
C MET A 44 8.42 8.04 -7.68
N ASP A 45 9.56 8.31 -8.33
CA ASP A 45 9.85 7.78 -9.67
C ASP A 45 10.30 6.31 -9.63
N LEU A 46 9.32 5.44 -9.41
CA LEU A 46 9.49 3.98 -9.44
C LEU A 46 9.95 3.48 -10.82
N ASN A 47 9.48 4.11 -11.91
CA ASN A 47 9.88 3.76 -13.26
C ASN A 47 11.36 4.08 -13.53
N GLY A 48 11.87 5.19 -13.01
CA GLY A 48 13.30 5.52 -13.01
C GLY A 48 14.14 4.51 -12.23
N VAL A 49 13.66 4.05 -11.06
CA VAL A 49 14.33 2.99 -10.29
C VAL A 49 14.35 1.66 -11.05
N ILE A 50 13.22 1.27 -11.67
CA ILE A 50 13.12 0.05 -12.50
C ILE A 50 14.12 0.11 -13.67
N LYS A 51 14.11 1.20 -14.46
CA LYS A 51 15.02 1.38 -15.59
C LYS A 51 16.48 1.31 -15.15
N LEU A 52 16.83 1.99 -14.05
CA LEU A 52 18.18 1.97 -13.50
C LEU A 52 18.62 0.56 -13.07
N LEU A 53 17.70 -0.28 -12.58
CA LEU A 53 17.96 -1.68 -12.23
C LEU A 53 18.05 -2.60 -13.45
N GLU A 54 17.33 -2.30 -14.53
CA GLU A 54 17.41 -3.01 -15.82
C GLU A 54 18.75 -2.72 -16.55
N GLU A 55 19.43 -1.61 -16.24
CA GLU A 55 20.80 -1.37 -16.73
C GLU A 55 21.80 -2.40 -16.14
N THR A 56 22.65 -2.93 -17.02
CA THR A 56 23.67 -3.96 -16.71
C THR A 56 25.11 -3.51 -16.94
N ASP A 57 25.35 -2.41 -17.66
CA ASP A 57 26.67 -2.05 -18.18
C ASP A 57 26.98 -0.55 -17.98
N LYS A 58 27.82 -0.26 -16.96
CA LYS A 58 28.52 1.01 -16.62
C LYS A 58 29.23 0.85 -15.26
N GLY A 59 30.34 1.56 -15.05
CA GLY A 59 31.22 1.47 -13.85
C GLY A 59 30.52 1.54 -12.48
N ASP A 60 30.39 2.74 -11.88
CA ASP A 60 29.63 2.91 -10.62
C ASP A 60 28.11 2.91 -10.88
N LEU A 61 27.59 1.78 -11.36
CA LEU A 61 26.17 1.56 -11.58
C LEU A 61 25.53 0.86 -10.37
N GLU A 62 26.19 -0.16 -9.83
CA GLU A 62 25.74 -0.90 -8.63
C GLU A 62 25.54 0.04 -7.44
N GLY A 63 26.51 0.92 -7.14
CA GLY A 63 26.40 1.91 -6.06
C GLY A 63 25.19 2.85 -6.22
N LYS A 64 24.85 3.22 -7.46
CA LYS A 64 23.66 4.06 -7.77
C LYS A 64 22.37 3.27 -7.65
N GLN A 65 22.34 2.02 -8.10
CA GLN A 65 21.20 1.10 -7.96
C GLN A 65 20.89 0.84 -6.47
N LEU A 66 21.88 0.46 -5.66
CA LEU A 66 21.71 0.24 -4.22
C LEU A 66 21.24 1.53 -3.50
N LYS A 67 21.79 2.69 -3.89
CA LYS A 67 21.38 4.00 -3.34
C LYS A 67 19.96 4.40 -3.75
N SER A 68 19.47 4.02 -4.94
CA SER A 68 18.10 4.32 -5.36
C SER A 68 17.09 3.43 -4.63
N VAL A 69 17.37 2.14 -4.48
CA VAL A 69 16.55 1.21 -3.69
C VAL A 69 16.51 1.63 -2.22
N LYS A 70 17.65 2.01 -1.62
CA LYS A 70 17.68 2.49 -0.22
C LYS A 70 16.81 3.73 0.02
N LYS A 71 16.73 4.65 -0.95
CA LYS A 71 15.80 5.81 -0.88
C LYS A 71 14.34 5.37 -0.96
N LEU A 72 14.02 4.40 -1.82
CA LEU A 72 12.68 3.84 -1.95
C LEU A 72 12.20 3.22 -0.63
N MET A 73 13.08 2.50 0.07
CA MET A 73 12.82 1.94 1.41
C MET A 73 12.51 2.99 2.47
N GLN A 74 13.27 4.09 2.49
CA GLN A 74 13.01 5.21 3.40
C GLN A 74 11.68 5.92 3.09
N TYR A 75 11.31 5.99 1.82
CA TYR A 75 10.07 6.61 1.37
C TYR A 75 8.83 5.80 1.79
N TYR A 76 8.85 4.47 1.66
CA TYR A 76 7.73 3.58 2.01
C TYR A 76 7.74 3.04 3.45
N GLN A 77 8.55 3.60 4.35
CA GLN A 77 8.73 3.11 5.74
C GLN A 77 7.47 3.09 6.64
N ASN A 78 6.32 3.58 6.15
CA ASN A 78 5.04 3.61 6.86
C ASN A 78 3.93 2.78 6.17
N GLY A 79 4.25 2.03 5.10
CA GLY A 79 3.29 1.21 4.36
C GLY A 79 3.34 1.41 2.85
N LEU A 80 2.68 0.52 2.12
CA LEU A 80 2.75 0.40 0.66
C LEU A 80 1.42 0.75 -0.02
N PRO A 81 1.31 1.85 -0.79
CA PRO A 81 0.15 2.13 -1.63
C PRO A 81 -0.15 1.00 -2.62
N LEU A 82 -1.41 0.55 -2.69
CA LEU A 82 -1.82 -0.52 -3.62
C LEU A 82 -1.40 -0.22 -5.07
N ARG A 83 -1.61 1.03 -5.51
CA ARG A 83 -1.21 1.54 -6.84
C ARG A 83 0.29 1.45 -7.17
N ASP A 84 1.15 1.29 -6.17
CA ASP A 84 2.61 1.27 -6.32
C ASP A 84 3.16 -0.18 -6.23
N LEU A 85 2.35 -1.15 -5.79
CA LEU A 85 2.78 -2.53 -5.47
C LEU A 85 3.44 -3.24 -6.64
N ALA A 86 2.80 -3.30 -7.81
CA ALA A 86 3.32 -4.01 -8.98
C ALA A 86 4.74 -3.54 -9.37
N GLN A 87 5.01 -2.24 -9.24
CA GLN A 87 6.32 -1.66 -9.53
C GLN A 87 7.34 -1.96 -8.42
N ILE A 88 6.94 -1.92 -7.15
CA ILE A 88 7.81 -2.26 -6.01
C ILE A 88 8.16 -3.75 -5.99
N PHE A 89 7.23 -4.64 -6.34
CA PHE A 89 7.48 -6.06 -6.48
C PHE A 89 8.27 -6.39 -7.77
N LYS A 90 8.12 -5.62 -8.86
CA LYS A 90 9.07 -5.68 -9.99
C LYS A 90 10.50 -5.32 -9.54
N ILE A 91 10.66 -4.29 -8.70
CA ILE A 91 11.96 -3.90 -8.13
C ILE A 91 12.53 -5.02 -7.23
N LEU A 92 11.70 -5.66 -6.39
CA LEU A 92 12.06 -6.84 -5.60
C LEU A 92 12.58 -7.97 -6.50
N LYS A 93 11.87 -8.30 -7.58
CA LYS A 93 12.25 -9.33 -8.55
C LYS A 93 13.59 -9.01 -9.24
N LEU A 94 13.79 -7.76 -9.65
CA LEU A 94 15.04 -7.30 -10.28
C LEU A 94 16.22 -7.37 -9.30
N CYS A 95 16.03 -6.96 -8.05
CA CYS A 95 17.06 -7.06 -7.01
C CYS A 95 17.40 -8.53 -6.71
N ALA A 96 16.40 -9.41 -6.60
CA ALA A 96 16.60 -10.83 -6.37
C ALA A 96 17.36 -11.51 -7.52
N GLY A 97 17.02 -11.19 -8.77
CA GLY A 97 17.71 -11.69 -9.96
C GLY A 97 19.16 -11.23 -10.11
N LYS A 98 19.60 -10.19 -9.38
CA LYS A 98 20.98 -9.71 -9.38
C LYS A 98 21.88 -10.40 -8.35
N ILE A 99 21.33 -11.06 -7.32
CA ILE A 99 22.11 -11.60 -6.17
C ILE A 99 23.25 -12.52 -6.63
N GLU A 100 23.04 -13.34 -7.66
CA GLU A 100 24.02 -14.31 -8.16
C GLU A 100 25.32 -13.66 -8.65
N HIS A 101 25.24 -12.46 -9.24
CA HIS A 101 26.40 -11.76 -9.81
C HIS A 101 26.79 -10.50 -9.01
N GLN A 102 25.87 -9.98 -8.20
CA GLN A 102 26.01 -8.74 -7.41
C GLN A 102 25.48 -8.99 -5.98
N PRO A 103 26.24 -9.67 -5.11
CA PRO A 103 25.74 -10.15 -3.82
C PRO A 103 25.20 -9.05 -2.88
N HIS A 104 25.65 -7.80 -3.01
CA HIS A 104 25.17 -6.67 -2.21
C HIS A 104 23.65 -6.41 -2.37
N PHE A 105 23.03 -6.89 -3.45
CA PHE A 105 21.57 -6.82 -3.61
C PHE A 105 20.80 -7.66 -2.60
N ILE A 106 21.43 -8.60 -1.86
CA ILE A 106 20.76 -9.34 -0.79
C ILE A 106 20.21 -8.41 0.31
N GLU A 107 20.96 -7.37 0.69
CA GLU A 107 20.52 -6.38 1.67
C GLU A 107 19.35 -5.54 1.12
N SER A 108 19.37 -5.25 -0.19
CA SER A 108 18.26 -4.56 -0.87
C SER A 108 16.98 -5.41 -0.83
N VAL A 109 17.08 -6.71 -1.11
CA VAL A 109 15.95 -7.65 -1.02
C VAL A 109 15.40 -7.74 0.40
N TYR A 110 16.26 -7.88 1.43
CA TYR A 110 15.82 -7.92 2.83
C TYR A 110 15.13 -6.62 3.27
N ASN A 111 15.66 -5.46 2.86
CA ASN A 111 15.02 -4.18 3.13
C ASN A 111 13.64 -4.09 2.45
N ILE A 112 13.50 -4.56 1.21
CA ILE A 112 12.20 -4.56 0.50
C ILE A 112 11.20 -5.49 1.21
N LEU A 113 11.59 -6.71 1.58
CA LEU A 113 10.72 -7.62 2.34
C LEU A 113 10.24 -7.01 3.66
N LYS A 114 11.12 -6.28 4.37
CA LYS A 114 10.75 -5.55 5.60
C LYS A 114 9.70 -4.46 5.36
N VAL A 115 9.71 -3.82 4.19
CA VAL A 115 8.66 -2.86 3.80
C VAL A 115 7.39 -3.57 3.32
N CYS A 116 7.51 -4.73 2.65
CA CYS A 116 6.37 -5.58 2.30
C CYS A 116 5.64 -6.18 3.53
N SER A 117 6.29 -6.19 4.69
CA SER A 117 5.72 -6.58 5.99
C SER A 117 4.84 -5.48 6.62
N LEU A 118 4.83 -4.26 6.05
CA LEU A 118 4.03 -3.13 6.52
C LEU A 118 2.62 -3.14 5.91
N PRO A 119 1.64 -2.42 6.49
CA PRO A 119 0.29 -2.33 5.94
C PRO A 119 0.27 -1.85 4.49
N PHE A 120 -0.50 -2.54 3.66
CA PHE A 120 -0.87 -2.06 2.33
C PHE A 120 -1.91 -0.94 2.47
N LEU A 121 -1.84 0.09 1.64
CA LEU A 121 -2.55 1.35 1.82
C LEU A 121 -3.43 1.69 0.61
N LYS A 122 -4.70 2.03 0.87
CA LYS A 122 -5.67 2.52 -0.11
C LYS A 122 -6.01 3.99 0.15
N LYS A 123 -6.35 4.74 -0.90
CA LYS A 123 -6.93 6.09 -0.82
C LYS A 123 -8.46 6.07 -0.81
N LYS A 124 -9.05 5.13 -1.54
CA LYS A 124 -10.50 4.96 -1.71
C LYS A 124 -10.86 3.47 -1.68
N VAL A 125 -12.10 3.15 -1.33
CA VAL A 125 -12.58 1.75 -1.24
C VAL A 125 -12.40 1.00 -2.56
N SER A 126 -12.61 1.66 -3.71
CA SER A 126 -12.45 1.06 -5.04
C SER A 126 -11.01 0.77 -5.46
N ASP A 127 -9.99 1.18 -4.69
CA ASP A 127 -8.60 0.78 -4.95
C ASP A 127 -8.42 -0.74 -4.76
N GLU A 128 -9.12 -1.36 -3.80
CA GLU A 128 -9.05 -2.82 -3.58
C GLU A 128 -9.53 -3.60 -4.81
N ILE A 129 -10.56 -3.11 -5.50
CA ILE A 129 -11.03 -3.69 -6.76
C ILE A 129 -10.06 -3.36 -7.91
N THR A 130 -9.60 -2.11 -7.98
CA THR A 130 -8.76 -1.61 -9.09
C THR A 130 -7.39 -2.30 -9.15
N TYR A 131 -6.79 -2.59 -7.99
CA TYR A 131 -5.44 -3.16 -7.88
C TYR A 131 -5.45 -4.61 -7.39
N ALA A 132 -6.58 -5.32 -7.51
CA ALA A 132 -6.70 -6.72 -7.09
C ALA A 132 -5.67 -7.62 -7.80
N GLU A 133 -5.66 -7.62 -9.14
CA GLU A 133 -4.74 -8.44 -9.94
C GLU A 133 -3.27 -8.10 -9.66
N ASP A 134 -2.92 -6.81 -9.67
CA ASP A 134 -1.57 -6.32 -9.34
C ASP A 134 -1.11 -6.77 -7.94
N THR A 135 -2.02 -6.79 -6.97
CA THR A 135 -1.72 -7.16 -5.58
C THR A 135 -1.59 -8.67 -5.42
N ALA A 136 -2.46 -9.46 -6.06
CA ALA A 136 -2.35 -10.93 -6.09
C ALA A 136 -1.03 -11.37 -6.77
N ASN A 137 -0.70 -10.78 -7.92
CA ASN A 137 0.55 -11.03 -8.63
C ASN A 137 1.79 -10.60 -7.82
N SER A 138 1.70 -9.49 -7.08
CA SER A 138 2.74 -9.04 -6.16
C SER A 138 2.95 -10.05 -5.02
N ILE A 139 1.88 -10.48 -4.36
CA ILE A 139 1.96 -11.46 -3.26
C ILE A 139 2.48 -12.82 -3.75
N ALA A 140 2.07 -13.26 -4.94
CA ALA A 140 2.56 -14.50 -5.57
C ALA A 140 4.10 -14.54 -5.69
N LEU A 141 4.73 -13.39 -5.98
CA LEU A 141 6.19 -13.29 -6.08
C LEU A 141 6.91 -13.71 -4.79
N LEU A 142 6.31 -13.52 -3.60
CA LEU A 142 6.90 -13.98 -2.33
C LEU A 142 7.09 -15.51 -2.35
N GLY A 143 6.08 -16.24 -2.83
CA GLY A 143 6.14 -17.69 -3.01
C GLY A 143 7.16 -18.11 -4.07
N ASP A 144 7.26 -17.39 -5.19
CA ASP A 144 8.27 -17.64 -6.22
C ASP A 144 9.71 -17.46 -5.70
N LEU A 145 9.95 -16.44 -4.87
CA LEU A 145 11.30 -16.16 -4.34
C LEU A 145 11.81 -17.25 -3.38
N MET A 146 10.95 -18.14 -2.87
CA MET A 146 11.38 -19.32 -2.10
C MET A 146 12.27 -20.27 -2.92
N LYS A 147 12.17 -20.23 -4.26
CA LYS A 147 13.02 -21.01 -5.18
C LYS A 147 14.50 -20.61 -5.10
N VAL A 148 14.81 -19.37 -4.69
CA VAL A 148 16.20 -18.90 -4.51
C VAL A 148 16.90 -19.74 -3.42
N PRO A 149 18.11 -20.27 -3.65
CA PRO A 149 18.81 -21.16 -2.72
C PRO A 149 19.52 -20.39 -1.60
N SER A 150 18.79 -19.53 -0.87
CA SER A 150 19.29 -18.80 0.29
C SER A 150 18.39 -19.06 1.51
N SER A 151 18.96 -19.72 2.53
CA SER A 151 18.30 -20.08 3.78
C SER A 151 17.69 -18.85 4.47
N GLU A 152 18.51 -17.82 4.71
CA GLU A 152 18.06 -16.59 5.37
C GLU A 152 17.00 -15.86 4.53
N LEU A 153 17.12 -15.83 3.20
CA LEU A 153 16.09 -15.24 2.34
C LEU A 153 14.73 -15.95 2.46
N ARG A 154 14.73 -17.28 2.44
CA ARG A 154 13.52 -18.09 2.65
C ARG A 154 12.88 -17.80 4.01
N ILE A 155 13.70 -17.68 5.06
CA ILE A 155 13.25 -17.32 6.41
C ILE A 155 12.66 -15.90 6.44
N GLN A 156 13.29 -14.92 5.79
CA GLN A 156 12.78 -13.54 5.71
C GLN A 156 11.49 -13.42 4.90
N ILE A 157 11.33 -14.21 3.82
CA ILE A 157 10.07 -14.33 3.09
C ILE A 157 8.97 -14.87 4.01
N CYS A 158 9.25 -15.95 4.75
CA CYS A 158 8.28 -16.52 5.69
C CYS A 158 7.87 -15.51 6.77
N LYS A 159 8.83 -14.76 7.34
CA LYS A 159 8.55 -13.66 8.28
C LYS A 159 7.64 -12.60 7.65
N CYS A 160 7.97 -12.13 6.44
CA CYS A 160 7.16 -11.17 5.71
C CYS A 160 5.72 -11.65 5.48
N ILE A 161 5.50 -12.95 5.22
CA ILE A 161 4.16 -13.54 5.06
C ILE A 161 3.42 -13.61 6.40
N VAL A 162 4.09 -13.97 7.50
CA VAL A 162 3.52 -13.95 8.86
C VAL A 162 3.09 -12.52 9.22
N ASP A 163 3.99 -11.56 9.03
CA ASP A 163 3.80 -10.15 9.38
C ASP A 163 2.74 -9.49 8.49
N PHE A 164 2.59 -9.91 7.23
CA PHE A 164 1.50 -9.44 6.35
C PHE A 164 0.09 -9.67 6.95
N TYR A 165 -0.13 -10.76 7.69
CA TYR A 165 -1.39 -11.00 8.39
C TYR A 165 -1.52 -10.19 9.69
N HIS A 166 -0.41 -10.01 10.44
CA HIS A 166 -0.37 -9.31 11.73
C HIS A 166 0.20 -7.89 11.67
N ALA A 167 0.14 -7.26 10.48
CA ALA A 167 0.90 -6.05 10.18
C ALA A 167 0.65 -4.93 11.19
N GLU A 168 1.72 -4.48 11.85
CA GLU A 168 1.66 -3.39 12.83
C GLU A 168 1.00 -2.14 12.22
N PRO A 169 0.18 -1.39 12.96
CA PRO A 169 -0.36 -0.12 12.50
C PRO A 169 0.75 0.83 12.02
N PRO A 170 0.51 1.66 10.98
CA PRO A 170 1.52 2.60 10.50
C PRO A 170 2.05 3.49 11.64
N LYS A 171 3.37 3.56 11.79
CA LYS A 171 4.04 4.37 12.83
C LYS A 171 3.67 5.85 12.78
N LYS A 172 3.24 6.32 11.62
CA LYS A 172 2.68 7.65 11.37
C LYS A 172 1.46 7.51 10.46
N HIS A 173 0.40 8.26 10.75
CA HIS A 173 -0.73 8.38 9.83
C HIS A 173 -0.26 9.07 8.53
N ILE A 174 -0.82 8.62 7.41
CA ILE A 174 -0.55 9.17 6.08
C ILE A 174 -1.85 9.78 5.58
N THR A 175 -1.84 11.10 5.42
CA THR A 175 -3.03 11.89 5.07
C THR A 175 -3.64 11.42 3.75
N GLY A 176 -4.93 11.09 3.79
CA GLY A 176 -5.67 10.56 2.63
C GLY A 176 -5.39 9.07 2.31
N TYR A 177 -4.79 8.32 3.24
CA TYR A 177 -4.61 6.86 3.13
C TYR A 177 -5.17 6.12 4.35
N GLN A 178 -5.66 4.91 4.09
CA GLN A 178 -6.11 3.95 5.10
C GLN A 178 -5.50 2.57 4.82
N PRO A 179 -5.31 1.71 5.82
CA PRO A 179 -4.95 0.31 5.58
C PRO A 179 -5.98 -0.40 4.69
N ALA A 180 -5.50 -1.29 3.82
CA ALA A 180 -6.34 -2.23 3.10
C ALA A 180 -7.01 -3.21 4.09
N SER A 181 -8.20 -3.70 3.73
CA SER A 181 -9.00 -4.59 4.57
C SER A 181 -8.31 -5.95 4.73
N SER A 182 -8.50 -6.59 5.89
CA SER A 182 -7.95 -7.93 6.13
C SER A 182 -8.51 -8.94 5.13
N SER A 183 -9.81 -8.90 4.85
CA SER A 183 -10.47 -9.75 3.84
C SER A 183 -9.85 -9.59 2.45
N TYR A 184 -9.54 -8.37 2.02
CA TYR A 184 -8.82 -8.14 0.77
C TYR A 184 -7.43 -8.78 0.79
N LYS A 185 -6.64 -8.54 1.85
CA LYS A 185 -5.30 -9.15 1.98
C LYS A 185 -5.34 -10.68 1.90
N ILE A 186 -6.30 -11.31 2.58
CA ILE A 186 -6.54 -12.75 2.55
C ILE A 186 -6.85 -13.21 1.12
N GLN A 187 -7.84 -12.59 0.48
CA GLN A 187 -8.29 -12.94 -0.86
C GLN A 187 -7.16 -12.80 -1.89
N MET A 188 -6.31 -11.77 -1.79
CA MET A 188 -5.20 -11.58 -2.73
C MET A 188 -4.07 -12.60 -2.54
N ALA A 189 -3.85 -13.10 -1.32
CA ALA A 189 -2.91 -14.19 -1.06
C ALA A 189 -3.44 -15.55 -1.57
N GLU A 190 -4.75 -15.77 -1.48
CA GLU A 190 -5.42 -16.95 -2.04
C GLU A 190 -5.41 -16.93 -3.58
N VAL A 191 -5.89 -15.85 -4.20
CA VAL A 191 -5.91 -15.66 -5.67
C VAL A 191 -4.49 -15.66 -6.26
N GLY A 192 -3.51 -15.10 -5.54
CA GLY A 192 -2.09 -15.17 -5.90
C GLY A 192 -1.45 -16.55 -5.71
N GLY A 193 -2.20 -17.56 -5.24
CA GLY A 193 -1.72 -18.93 -5.08
C GLY A 193 -0.61 -19.10 -4.04
N LEU A 194 -0.45 -18.15 -3.11
CA LEU A 194 0.71 -18.10 -2.21
C LEU A 194 0.84 -19.39 -1.38
N ALA A 195 -0.28 -19.90 -0.85
CA ALA A 195 -0.29 -21.16 -0.10
C ALA A 195 0.23 -22.35 -0.94
N THR A 196 -0.16 -22.42 -2.21
CA THR A 196 0.31 -23.45 -3.16
C THR A 196 1.83 -23.37 -3.36
N SER A 197 2.37 -22.16 -3.61
CA SER A 197 3.81 -21.96 -3.76
C SER A 197 4.59 -22.29 -2.49
N MET A 198 4.04 -21.96 -1.31
CA MET A 198 4.64 -22.29 -0.01
C MET A 198 4.64 -23.80 0.24
N VAL A 199 3.56 -24.52 -0.06
CA VAL A 199 3.53 -26.01 0.00
C VAL A 199 4.55 -26.62 -0.97
N GLN A 200 4.60 -26.14 -2.22
CA GLN A 200 5.59 -26.58 -3.21
C GLN A 200 7.04 -26.33 -2.76
N SER A 201 7.29 -25.29 -1.95
CA SER A 201 8.63 -25.02 -1.43
C SER A 201 9.16 -26.12 -0.49
N LEU A 202 8.28 -26.81 0.25
CA LEU A 202 8.66 -27.86 1.21
C LEU A 202 9.43 -29.03 0.55
N ALA A 203 9.15 -29.31 -0.72
CA ALA A 203 9.78 -30.40 -1.48
C ALA A 203 11.31 -30.25 -1.60
N TRP A 204 11.84 -29.03 -1.55
CA TRP A 204 13.28 -28.74 -1.70
C TRP A 204 13.96 -28.43 -0.35
N LEU A 205 13.25 -28.58 0.77
CA LEU A 205 13.72 -28.24 2.11
C LEU A 205 13.99 -29.47 2.98
N GLU A 206 14.21 -30.65 2.38
CA GLU A 206 14.25 -31.92 3.11
C GLU A 206 15.14 -31.90 4.36
N ASN A 207 16.37 -31.39 4.21
CA ASN A 207 17.38 -31.26 5.28
C ASN A 207 17.44 -29.86 5.92
N GLN A 208 16.50 -28.97 5.57
CA GLN A 208 16.43 -27.56 6.00
C GLN A 208 15.33 -27.38 7.04
N LEU A 209 15.58 -27.86 8.27
CA LEU A 209 14.56 -27.96 9.34
C LEU A 209 14.06 -26.59 9.83
N VAL A 210 14.92 -25.57 9.88
CA VAL A 210 14.56 -24.22 10.34
C VAL A 210 13.65 -23.55 9.31
N GLU A 211 13.99 -23.70 8.04
CA GLU A 211 13.23 -23.18 6.90
C GLU A 211 11.89 -23.90 6.78
N LYS A 212 11.85 -25.23 6.92
CA LYS A 212 10.60 -26.01 7.04
C LYS A 212 9.68 -25.47 8.13
N LEU A 213 10.21 -25.23 9.33
CA LEU A 213 9.44 -24.69 10.45
C LEU A 213 8.85 -23.31 10.12
N TRP A 214 9.63 -22.44 9.48
CA TRP A 214 9.17 -21.12 9.04
C TRP A 214 8.11 -21.19 7.94
N VAL A 215 8.24 -22.11 6.97
CA VAL A 215 7.22 -22.35 5.93
C VAL A 215 5.93 -22.88 6.54
N LEU A 216 6.01 -23.84 7.47
CA LEU A 216 4.84 -24.36 8.18
C LEU A 216 4.14 -23.27 9.01
N LYS A 217 4.90 -22.38 9.66
CA LYS A 217 4.34 -21.22 10.37
C LYS A 217 3.62 -20.26 9.42
N ALA A 218 4.22 -19.93 8.28
CA ALA A 218 3.57 -19.07 7.28
C ALA A 218 2.29 -19.72 6.71
N LEU A 219 2.31 -21.03 6.44
CA LEU A 219 1.13 -21.81 6.02
C LEU A 219 0.02 -21.80 7.08
N GLN A 220 0.36 -21.89 8.38
CA GLN A 220 -0.64 -21.80 9.45
C GLN A 220 -1.41 -20.47 9.39
N HIS A 221 -0.76 -19.35 9.10
CA HIS A 221 -1.44 -18.06 8.94
C HIS A 221 -2.27 -17.98 7.65
N LEU A 222 -1.77 -18.55 6.56
CA LEU A 222 -2.51 -18.66 5.30
C LEU A 222 -3.81 -19.49 5.46
N SER A 223 -3.78 -20.57 6.24
CA SER A 223 -4.96 -21.42 6.48
C SER A 223 -5.92 -20.88 7.55
N THR A 224 -5.42 -20.21 8.59
CA THR A 224 -6.27 -19.70 9.69
C THR A 224 -7.02 -18.42 9.36
N SER A 225 -6.57 -17.66 8.35
CA SER A 225 -7.17 -16.37 8.01
C SER A 225 -8.44 -16.48 7.14
N GLY A 226 -8.92 -17.69 6.84
CA GLY A 226 -10.18 -17.94 6.13
C GLY A 226 -11.38 -18.27 7.04
N LEU A 227 -11.26 -18.04 8.35
CA LEU A 227 -12.27 -18.33 9.39
C LEU A 227 -12.78 -17.04 10.05
#